data_AF-F9U9L7-F1
#
_entry.id   AF-F9U9L7-F1
#
_cell.length_a   1.000
_cell.length_b   1.000
_cell.length_c   1.000
_cell.angle_alpha   90.00
_cell.angle_beta   90.00
_cell.angle_gamma   90.00
#
_symmetry.space_group_name_H-M   'P 1'
#
loop_
_entity.id
_entity.type
_entity.pdbx_description
1 polymer ?
#
loop_
_entity_poly.entity_id
_entity_poly.type
_entity_poly.pdbx_seq_one_letter_code
_entity_poly.pdbx_strand_id
1 'polypeptide(L)'
;MCHAFLESPTFFAVLLHIDEDLAEVARAEGCPACGGTLHQADYPRKPRGCPEPWREAFARRRSFCCAQCRRRLTPRSVRFLGRRVYLGLIVVLACVRHRGHHPQAAALAATLAVPIRTLRRWQAWWREQLAQTPLWCGAQGGFVPPVDLQQAPGSLLERFLGDAADALVALLRFLSPLTSRSCRLHEGG
;
A
#
# COMPACT_ATOMS: atom_id res chain seq x y z
N MET A 1 5.25 -2.99 -19.70
CA MET A 1 4.12 -2.97 -18.75
C MET A 1 4.24 -1.92 -17.65
N CYS A 2 5.16 -1.96 -16.68
CA CYS A 2 5.09 -0.95 -15.58
C CYS A 2 5.63 0.46 -15.85
N HIS A 3 6.14 0.78 -17.04
CA HIS A 3 6.29 2.19 -17.46
C HIS A 3 4.91 2.80 -17.75
N ALA A 4 4.01 2.06 -18.41
CA ALA A 4 2.66 2.52 -18.72
C ALA A 4 1.82 2.86 -17.47
N PHE A 5 2.00 2.15 -16.36
CA PHE A 5 1.32 2.46 -15.10
C PHE A 5 1.86 3.72 -14.40
N LEU A 6 3.17 3.93 -14.46
CA LEU A 6 3.81 5.10 -13.85
C LEU A 6 3.56 6.38 -14.64
N GLU A 7 3.21 6.24 -15.92
CA GLU A 7 2.89 7.33 -16.84
C GLU A 7 1.39 7.57 -17.00
N SER A 8 0.53 6.65 -16.53
CA SER A 8 -0.94 6.79 -16.60
C SER A 8 -1.46 7.76 -15.54
N PRO A 9 -1.97 8.95 -15.93
CA PRO A 9 -2.52 9.90 -14.96
C PRO A 9 -3.80 9.36 -14.33
N THR A 10 -4.59 8.59 -15.09
CA THR A 10 -5.86 8.03 -14.60
C THR A 10 -5.62 7.04 -13.46
N PHE A 11 -4.53 6.28 -13.48
CA PHE A 11 -4.22 5.32 -12.42
C PHE A 11 -3.98 5.99 -11.06
N PHE A 12 -3.17 7.05 -11.02
CA PHE A 12 -2.92 7.78 -9.77
C PHE A 12 -4.16 8.54 -9.27
N ALA A 13 -4.98 9.05 -10.19
CA ALA A 13 -6.28 9.64 -9.85
C ALA A 13 -7.19 8.61 -9.16
N VAL A 14 -7.27 7.38 -9.70
CA VAL A 14 -8.04 6.29 -9.09
C VAL A 14 -7.55 5.96 -7.69
N LEU A 15 -6.23 5.86 -7.48
CA LEU A 15 -5.69 5.60 -6.13
C LEU A 15 -5.99 6.73 -5.14
N LEU A 16 -6.00 7.98 -5.60
CA LEU A 16 -6.39 9.12 -4.78
C LEU A 16 -7.86 9.03 -4.38
N HIS A 17 -8.74 8.80 -5.35
CA HIS A 17 -10.18 8.73 -5.14
C HIS A 17 -10.56 7.61 -4.16
N ILE A 18 -9.98 6.41 -4.30
CA ILE A 18 -10.20 5.31 -3.36
C ILE A 18 -9.85 5.70 -1.92
N ASP A 19 -8.73 6.41 -1.72
CA ASP A 19 -8.32 6.87 -0.40
C ASP A 19 -9.24 7.97 0.16
N GLU A 20 -9.85 8.79 -0.71
CA GLU A 20 -10.82 9.80 -0.32
C GLU A 20 -12.13 9.15 0.13
N ASP A 21 -12.65 8.19 -0.63
CA ASP A 21 -13.84 7.41 -0.26
C ASP A 21 -13.64 6.71 1.09
N LEU A 22 -12.50 6.05 1.28
CA LEU A 22 -12.15 5.39 2.55
C LEU A 22 -12.09 6.39 3.72
N ALA A 23 -11.65 7.62 3.45
CA ALA A 23 -11.59 8.67 4.46
C ALA A 23 -12.97 9.26 4.78
N GLU A 24 -13.83 9.40 3.78
CA GLU A 24 -15.20 9.88 3.94
C GLU A 24 -16.05 8.88 4.73
N VAL A 25 -15.97 7.59 4.38
CA VAL A 25 -16.62 6.51 5.14
C VAL A 25 -16.16 6.54 6.60
N ALA A 26 -14.85 6.57 6.84
CA ALA A 26 -14.31 6.61 8.20
C ALA A 26 -14.71 7.88 8.98
N ARG A 27 -14.89 9.01 8.29
CA ARG A 27 -15.36 10.27 8.91
C ARG A 27 -16.84 10.17 9.29
N ALA A 28 -17.66 9.55 8.44
CA ALA A 28 -19.08 9.35 8.66
C ALA A 28 -19.38 8.38 9.83
N GLU A 29 -18.55 7.34 10.00
CA GLU A 29 -18.65 6.40 11.13
C GLU A 29 -18.33 7.03 12.50
N GLY A 30 -17.62 8.16 12.51
CA GLY A 30 -17.22 8.85 13.74
C GLY A 30 -16.09 8.15 14.50
N CYS A 31 -15.74 8.67 15.68
CA CYS A 31 -14.63 8.16 16.46
C CYS A 31 -14.94 6.75 17.00
N PRO A 32 -14.14 5.72 16.70
CA PRO A 32 -14.42 4.34 17.13
C PRO A 32 -14.35 4.15 18.65
N ALA A 33 -13.83 5.12 19.39
CA ALA A 33 -13.71 5.06 20.84
C ALA A 33 -14.87 5.73 21.59
N CYS A 34 -15.51 6.74 21.00
CA CYS A 34 -16.51 7.55 21.72
C CYS A 34 -17.67 8.05 20.83
N GLY A 35 -17.76 7.62 19.58
CA GLY A 35 -18.77 8.07 18.60
C GLY A 35 -18.64 9.54 18.15
N GLY A 36 -17.65 10.25 18.67
CA GLY A 36 -17.48 11.68 18.45
C GLY A 36 -17.12 12.08 17.02
N THR A 37 -17.48 13.31 16.63
CA THR A 37 -17.17 13.88 15.31
C THR A 37 -15.66 13.91 15.05
N LEU A 38 -15.29 13.57 13.81
CA LEU A 38 -13.91 13.54 13.34
C LEU A 38 -13.58 14.81 12.54
N HIS A 39 -12.61 15.58 13.03
CA HIS A 39 -12.05 16.73 12.31
C HIS A 39 -10.82 16.32 11.51
N GLN A 40 -10.66 16.92 10.32
CA GLN A 40 -9.49 16.68 9.47
C GLN A 40 -8.21 17.11 10.19
N ALA A 41 -7.24 16.21 10.20
CA ALA A 41 -5.95 16.33 10.86
C ALA A 41 -4.91 15.47 10.11
N ASP A 42 -4.71 15.79 8.84
CA ASP A 42 -3.88 15.02 7.90
C ASP A 42 -2.44 14.84 8.38
N TYR A 43 -1.84 13.71 8.00
CA TYR A 43 -0.44 13.41 8.28
C TYR A 43 0.43 13.68 7.05
N PRO A 44 1.53 14.45 7.18
CA PRO A 44 2.48 14.63 6.09
C PRO A 44 3.15 13.31 5.73
N ARG A 45 3.40 13.10 4.43
CA ARG A 45 4.09 11.95 3.85
C ARG A 45 5.20 12.44 2.92
N LYS A 46 6.19 11.57 2.71
CA LYS A 46 7.27 11.78 1.74
C LYS A 46 7.14 10.73 0.63
N PRO A 47 6.20 10.87 -0.32
CA PRO A 47 5.80 9.81 -1.25
C PRO A 47 6.89 9.51 -2.29
N ARG A 48 7.94 8.78 -1.91
CA ARG A 48 9.02 8.41 -2.82
C ARG A 48 8.52 7.49 -3.93
N GLY A 49 9.01 7.72 -5.15
CA GLY A 49 8.54 7.03 -6.35
C GLY A 49 7.19 7.52 -6.88
N CYS A 50 6.67 8.63 -6.36
CA CYS A 50 5.50 9.30 -6.93
C CYS A 50 5.92 10.20 -8.11
N PRO A 51 5.26 10.11 -9.28
CA PRO A 51 5.51 11.00 -10.41
C PRO A 51 5.25 12.46 -10.04
N GLU A 52 6.01 13.38 -10.65
CA GLU A 52 5.97 14.83 -10.34
C GLU A 52 4.54 15.40 -10.24
N PRO A 53 3.63 15.16 -11.21
CA PRO A 53 2.29 15.75 -11.17
C PRO A 53 1.44 15.34 -9.96
N TRP A 54 1.78 14.23 -9.30
CA TRP A 54 1.01 13.65 -8.21
C TRP A 54 1.64 13.88 -6.84
N ARG A 55 2.87 14.42 -6.77
CA ARG A 55 3.62 14.52 -5.51
C ARG A 55 2.89 15.32 -4.46
N GLU A 56 2.26 16.44 -4.82
CA GLU A 56 1.51 17.27 -3.87
C GLU A 56 0.29 16.52 -3.31
N ALA A 57 -0.52 15.94 -4.19
CA ALA A 57 -1.71 15.17 -3.79
C ALA A 57 -1.36 13.96 -2.90
N PHE A 58 -0.16 13.39 -3.07
CA PHE A 58 0.34 12.25 -2.30
C PHE A 58 1.24 12.67 -1.12
N ALA A 59 1.51 13.97 -0.94
CA ALA A 59 2.32 14.49 0.17
C ALA A 59 1.57 14.50 1.51
N ARG A 60 0.26 14.20 1.50
CA ARG A 60 -0.57 14.10 2.69
C ARG A 60 -1.36 12.80 2.69
N ARG A 61 -1.46 12.19 3.86
CA ARG A 61 -2.40 11.10 4.14
C ARG A 61 -3.58 11.66 4.91
N ARG A 62 -4.79 11.49 4.37
CA ARG A 62 -6.04 11.84 5.04
C ARG A 62 -6.04 11.21 6.43
N SER A 63 -6.28 12.02 7.45
CA SER A 63 -6.32 11.57 8.85
C SER A 63 -7.19 12.51 9.66
N PHE A 64 -7.63 12.03 10.82
CA PHE A 64 -8.60 12.72 11.65
C PHE A 64 -8.19 12.76 13.11
N CYS A 65 -8.75 13.74 13.82
CA CYS A 65 -8.72 13.86 15.26
C CYS A 65 -10.15 13.97 15.78
N CYS A 66 -10.49 13.19 16.80
CA CYS A 66 -11.79 13.28 17.46
C CYS A 66 -11.94 14.62 18.18
N ALA A 67 -13.09 15.27 18.02
CA ALA A 67 -13.38 16.54 18.69
C ALA A 67 -13.42 16.41 20.22
N GLN A 68 -13.88 15.26 20.72
CA GLN A 68 -14.13 14.99 22.13
C GLN A 68 -12.90 14.37 22.81
N CYS A 69 -12.54 13.14 22.46
CA CYS A 69 -11.47 12.41 23.14
C CYS A 69 -10.06 12.69 22.59
N ARG A 70 -9.94 13.54 21.56
CA ARG A 70 -8.68 13.92 20.89
C ARG A 70 -7.86 12.75 20.31
N ARG A 71 -8.41 11.53 20.30
CA ARG A 71 -7.78 10.36 19.66
C ARG A 71 -7.71 10.56 18.16
N ARG A 72 -6.61 10.11 17.57
CA ARG A 72 -6.41 10.15 16.12
C ARG A 72 -6.92 8.89 15.44
N LEU A 73 -7.54 9.08 14.29
CA LEU A 73 -7.92 8.03 13.36
C LEU A 73 -7.18 8.26 12.04
N THR A 74 -6.55 7.22 11.52
CA THR A 74 -5.97 7.25 10.18
C THR A 74 -6.62 6.13 9.37
N PRO A 75 -7.47 6.46 8.39
CA PRO A 75 -8.15 5.49 7.55
C PRO A 75 -7.17 4.57 6.81
N ARG A 76 -7.68 3.43 6.33
CA ARG A 76 -6.94 2.54 5.42
C ARG A 76 -6.54 3.30 4.16
N SER A 77 -5.51 2.83 3.46
CA SER A 77 -4.98 3.49 2.28
C SER A 77 -4.50 2.48 1.25
N VAL A 78 -4.76 2.74 -0.02
CA VAL A 78 -4.17 2.04 -1.17
C VAL A 78 -2.90 2.74 -1.67
N ARG A 79 -2.70 4.01 -1.31
CA ARG A 79 -1.52 4.80 -1.69
C ARG A 79 -0.28 4.46 -0.87
N PHE A 80 -0.44 4.14 0.42
CA PHE A 80 0.67 3.98 1.36
C PHE A 80 0.70 2.59 1.99
N LEU A 81 1.87 1.95 2.08
CA LEU A 81 2.02 0.67 2.77
C LEU A 81 2.72 0.83 4.13
N GLY A 82 1.92 1.02 5.18
CA GLY A 82 2.41 1.25 6.54
C GLY A 82 3.17 2.57 6.68
N ARG A 83 4.31 2.53 7.39
CA ARG A 83 5.18 3.71 7.66
C ARG A 83 6.22 3.95 6.56
N ARG A 84 6.22 3.15 5.49
CA ARG A 84 7.17 3.28 4.38
C ARG A 84 7.02 4.65 3.71
N VAL A 85 8.16 5.23 3.31
CA VAL A 85 8.18 6.49 2.55
C VAL A 85 7.81 6.28 1.09
N TYR A 86 8.00 5.08 0.54
CA TYR A 86 7.57 4.76 -0.82
C TYR A 86 6.07 4.49 -0.89
N LEU A 87 5.47 4.78 -2.04
CA LEU A 87 4.08 4.39 -2.31
C LEU A 87 3.93 2.87 -2.28
N GLY A 88 2.76 2.39 -1.85
CA GLY A 88 2.46 0.95 -1.83
C GLY A 88 2.64 0.31 -3.20
N LEU A 89 2.20 1.02 -4.25
CA LEU A 89 2.41 0.68 -5.66
C LEU A 89 3.88 0.36 -5.96
N ILE A 90 4.80 1.22 -5.53
CA ILE A 90 6.23 1.08 -5.82
C ILE A 90 6.81 -0.13 -5.09
N VAL A 91 6.35 -0.40 -3.87
CA VAL A 91 6.75 -1.59 -3.11
C VAL A 91 6.31 -2.88 -3.81
N VAL A 92 5.10 -2.91 -4.38
CA VAL A 92 4.61 -4.06 -5.16
C VAL A 92 5.43 -4.22 -6.44
N LEU A 93 5.47 -3.19 -7.28
CA LEU A 93 6.09 -3.26 -8.61
C LEU A 93 7.59 -3.57 -8.56
N ALA A 94 8.31 -3.01 -7.59
CA ALA A 94 9.74 -3.29 -7.43
C ALA A 94 10.00 -4.76 -7.02
N CYS A 95 9.08 -5.38 -6.25
CA CYS A 95 9.22 -6.76 -5.81
C CYS A 95 8.71 -7.79 -6.82
N VAL A 96 7.68 -7.49 -7.65
CA VAL A 96 7.22 -8.38 -8.73
C VAL A 96 8.34 -8.64 -9.73
N ARG A 97 9.08 -7.60 -10.12
CA ARG A 97 10.04 -7.64 -11.23
C ARG A 97 11.39 -8.31 -10.93
N HIS A 98 11.69 -8.60 -9.67
CA HIS A 98 13.01 -9.06 -9.25
C HIS A 98 13.14 -10.60 -9.20
N ARG A 99 12.15 -11.36 -9.68
CA ARG A 99 12.26 -12.82 -9.72
C ARG A 99 12.96 -13.31 -10.99
N GLY A 100 14.28 -13.21 -10.93
CA GLY A 100 15.28 -13.77 -11.82
C GLY A 100 16.64 -13.22 -11.39
N HIS A 101 17.69 -14.05 -11.30
CA HIS A 101 19.06 -13.59 -11.03
C HIS A 101 19.54 -12.68 -12.18
N HIS A 102 19.18 -11.39 -12.19
CA HIS A 102 19.46 -10.53 -13.33
C HIS A 102 19.95 -9.12 -12.93
N PRO A 103 20.96 -8.56 -13.63
CA PRO A 103 21.44 -7.17 -13.49
C PRO A 103 20.36 -6.08 -13.65
N GLN A 104 19.15 -6.46 -14.08
CA GLN A 104 17.97 -5.59 -14.18
C GLN A 104 17.48 -5.07 -12.81
N ALA A 105 17.78 -5.76 -11.71
CA ALA A 105 17.50 -5.30 -10.35
C ALA A 105 18.23 -3.99 -10.00
N ALA A 106 19.50 -3.86 -10.40
CA ALA A 106 20.30 -2.66 -10.19
C ALA A 106 19.85 -1.51 -11.11
N ALA A 107 19.53 -1.82 -12.38
CA ALA A 107 18.98 -0.86 -13.31
C ALA A 107 17.63 -0.29 -12.84
N LEU A 108 16.76 -1.12 -12.25
CA LEU A 108 15.45 -0.71 -11.73
C LEU A 108 15.54 0.08 -10.41
N ALA A 109 16.45 -0.34 -9.52
CA ALA A 109 16.84 0.45 -8.35
C ALA A 109 17.30 1.85 -8.77
N ALA A 110 18.01 1.97 -9.89
CA ALA A 110 18.38 3.26 -10.45
C ALA A 110 17.17 4.03 -11.02
N THR A 111 16.28 3.39 -11.79
CA THR A 111 15.07 4.05 -12.35
C THR A 111 14.09 4.56 -11.29
N LEU A 112 13.90 3.80 -10.21
CA LEU A 112 12.98 4.17 -9.11
C LEU A 112 13.71 4.82 -7.93
N ALA A 113 15.03 5.00 -8.03
CA ALA A 113 15.93 5.43 -6.95
C ALA A 113 15.75 4.63 -5.63
N VAL A 114 15.37 3.35 -5.72
CA VAL A 114 15.16 2.47 -4.56
C VAL A 114 16.48 1.77 -4.22
N PRO A 115 17.06 1.96 -3.02
CA PRO A 115 18.27 1.26 -2.63
C PRO A 115 18.08 -0.26 -2.62
N ILE A 116 19.07 -1.02 -3.11
CA ILE A 116 19.00 -2.50 -3.17
C ILE A 116 18.70 -3.14 -1.80
N ARG A 117 19.25 -2.59 -0.72
CA ARG A 117 18.96 -3.01 0.67
C ARG A 117 17.48 -2.86 1.03
N THR A 118 16.84 -1.79 0.56
CA THR A 118 15.41 -1.54 0.77
C THR A 118 14.57 -2.55 0.01
N LEU A 119 14.97 -2.86 -1.23
CA LEU A 119 14.29 -3.87 -2.04
C LEU A 119 14.36 -5.26 -1.41
N ARG A 120 15.55 -5.71 -0.97
CA ARG A 120 15.72 -6.99 -0.27
C ARG A 120 14.85 -7.08 0.98
N ARG A 121 14.80 -6.00 1.78
CA ARG A 121 13.95 -5.93 2.98
C ARG A 121 12.47 -6.07 2.63
N TRP A 122 12.00 -5.48 1.54
CA TRP A 122 10.61 -5.64 1.09
C TRP A 122 10.31 -7.05 0.59
N GLN A 123 11.25 -7.68 -0.12
CA GLN A 123 11.09 -9.07 -0.57
C GLN A 123 11.03 -10.04 0.61
N ALA A 124 11.90 -9.87 1.61
CA ALA A 124 11.85 -10.65 2.85
C ALA A 124 10.50 -10.44 3.56
N TRP A 125 10.02 -9.19 3.65
CA TRP A 125 8.70 -8.89 4.21
C TRP A 125 7.57 -9.64 3.49
N TRP A 126 7.56 -9.66 2.16
CA TRP A 126 6.56 -10.39 1.37
C TRP A 126 6.57 -11.90 1.65
N ARG A 127 7.76 -12.48 1.76
CA ARG A 127 7.95 -13.94 1.93
C ARG A 127 7.69 -14.41 3.35
N GLU A 128 8.09 -13.63 4.34
CA GLU A 128 8.22 -14.08 5.73
C GLU A 128 7.22 -13.40 6.65
N GLN A 129 6.99 -12.09 6.48
CA GLN A 129 6.19 -11.30 7.42
C GLN A 129 4.73 -11.20 7.02
N LEU A 130 4.40 -11.18 5.73
CA LEU A 130 3.01 -11.17 5.26
C LEU A 130 2.22 -12.35 5.85
N ALA A 131 2.82 -13.54 5.84
CA ALA A 131 2.24 -14.78 6.37
C ALA A 131 1.80 -14.68 7.83
N GLN A 132 2.47 -13.83 8.61
CA GLN A 132 2.23 -13.66 10.04
C GLN A 132 1.16 -12.59 10.32
N THR A 133 0.75 -11.82 9.32
CA THR A 133 -0.23 -10.74 9.52
C THR A 133 -1.63 -11.32 9.75
N PRO A 134 -2.44 -10.72 10.65
CA PRO A 134 -3.84 -11.12 10.80
C PRO A 134 -4.63 -11.04 9.49
N LEU A 135 -4.28 -10.08 8.62
CA LEU A 135 -4.83 -9.96 7.27
C LEU A 135 -4.65 -11.26 6.47
N TRP A 136 -3.41 -11.75 6.38
CA TRP A 136 -3.12 -12.96 5.62
C TRP A 136 -3.77 -14.19 6.26
N CYS A 137 -3.64 -14.34 7.58
CA CYS A 137 -4.20 -15.49 8.28
C CYS A 137 -5.70 -15.66 8.02
N GLY A 138 -6.47 -14.56 8.00
CA GLY A 138 -7.90 -14.58 7.72
C GLY A 138 -8.28 -14.71 6.25
N ALA A 139 -7.40 -14.33 5.33
CA ALA A 139 -7.72 -14.29 3.89
C ALA A 139 -7.15 -15.47 3.07
N GLN A 140 -6.09 -16.13 3.56
CA GLN A 140 -5.34 -17.12 2.77
C GLN A 140 -6.20 -18.26 2.21
N GLY A 141 -7.23 -18.68 2.94
CA GLY A 141 -8.15 -19.75 2.51
C GLY A 141 -9.05 -19.38 1.33
N GLY A 142 -9.19 -18.09 1.02
CA GLY A 142 -9.96 -17.60 -0.12
C GLY A 142 -9.21 -17.62 -1.45
N PHE A 143 -7.89 -17.87 -1.45
CA PHE A 143 -7.10 -17.90 -2.67
C PHE A 143 -7.01 -19.31 -3.26
N VAL A 144 -7.67 -19.51 -4.40
CA VAL A 144 -7.61 -20.75 -5.18
C VAL A 144 -7.09 -20.44 -6.59
N PRO A 145 -6.00 -21.08 -7.05
CA PRO A 145 -5.11 -21.96 -6.30
C PRO A 145 -4.34 -21.20 -5.18
N PRO A 146 -3.77 -21.91 -4.19
CA PRO A 146 -2.99 -21.27 -3.13
C PRO A 146 -1.91 -20.34 -3.67
N VAL A 147 -1.62 -19.28 -2.92
CA VAL A 147 -0.56 -18.32 -3.26
C VAL A 147 0.77 -18.86 -2.74
N ASP A 148 1.75 -18.99 -3.62
CA ASP A 148 3.12 -19.23 -3.21
C ASP A 148 3.75 -17.93 -2.70
N LEU A 149 3.90 -17.78 -1.38
CA LEU A 149 4.53 -16.60 -0.77
C LEU A 149 6.02 -16.48 -1.09
N GLN A 150 6.71 -17.58 -1.45
CA GLN A 150 8.07 -17.51 -1.99
C GLN A 150 8.11 -16.85 -3.36
N GLN A 151 6.95 -16.70 -4.01
CA GLN A 151 6.71 -15.99 -5.27
C GLN A 151 5.91 -14.68 -5.11
N ALA A 152 5.61 -14.24 -3.88
CA ALA A 152 4.93 -12.97 -3.63
C ALA A 152 5.84 -11.75 -3.88
N PRO A 153 5.32 -10.62 -4.39
CA PRO A 153 3.91 -10.35 -4.66
C PRO A 153 3.40 -10.83 -6.02
N GLY A 154 4.24 -11.40 -6.91
CA GLY A 154 3.82 -11.82 -8.25
C GLY A 154 2.72 -12.88 -8.24
N SER A 155 2.95 -13.99 -7.53
CA SER A 155 1.95 -15.07 -7.36
C SER A 155 0.64 -14.61 -6.70
N LEU A 156 0.70 -13.56 -5.88
CA LEU A 156 -0.48 -12.96 -5.24
C LEU A 156 -1.24 -12.06 -6.23
N LEU A 157 -0.52 -11.30 -7.05
CA LEU A 157 -1.10 -10.44 -8.08
C LEU A 157 -1.88 -11.27 -9.12
N GLU A 158 -1.37 -12.44 -9.48
CA GLU A 158 -2.02 -13.41 -10.38
C GLU A 158 -3.36 -13.95 -9.86
N ARG A 159 -3.72 -13.72 -8.60
CA ARG A 159 -5.00 -14.14 -8.04
C ARG A 159 -6.11 -13.11 -8.18
N PHE A 160 -5.78 -11.90 -8.60
CA PHE A 160 -6.77 -10.87 -8.86
C PHE A 160 -7.15 -10.88 -10.35
N LEU A 161 -8.46 -10.84 -10.62
CA LEU A 161 -9.02 -10.79 -11.97
C LEU A 161 -8.93 -9.39 -12.57
N GLY A 162 -9.12 -9.31 -13.89
CA GLY A 162 -9.11 -8.06 -14.65
C GLY A 162 -7.79 -7.84 -15.38
N ASP A 163 -7.61 -6.63 -15.89
CA ASP A 163 -6.34 -6.27 -16.50
C ASP A 163 -5.25 -6.03 -15.42
N ALA A 164 -4.03 -5.73 -15.86
CA ALA A 164 -2.92 -5.51 -14.94
C ALA A 164 -3.09 -4.27 -14.04
N ALA A 165 -3.91 -3.28 -14.44
CA ALA A 165 -4.27 -2.14 -13.60
C ALA A 165 -5.24 -2.58 -12.50
N ASP A 166 -6.29 -3.31 -12.89
CA ASP A 166 -7.33 -3.81 -12.00
C ASP A 166 -6.75 -4.74 -10.93
N ALA A 167 -5.92 -5.70 -11.35
CA ALA A 167 -5.26 -6.62 -10.43
C ALA A 167 -4.38 -5.89 -9.41
N LEU A 168 -3.71 -4.82 -9.84
CA LEU A 168 -2.85 -4.02 -8.98
C LEU A 168 -3.64 -3.17 -7.99
N VAL A 169 -4.74 -2.56 -8.42
CA VAL A 169 -5.67 -1.86 -7.52
C VAL A 169 -6.28 -2.83 -6.52
N ALA A 170 -6.69 -4.02 -6.96
CA ALA A 170 -7.27 -5.05 -6.11
C ALA A 170 -6.25 -5.54 -5.05
N LEU A 171 -5.00 -5.76 -5.43
CA LEU A 171 -3.93 -6.07 -4.49
C LEU A 171 -3.69 -4.92 -3.49
N LEU A 172 -3.65 -3.67 -3.94
CA LEU A 172 -3.47 -2.53 -3.02
C LEU A 172 -4.66 -2.38 -2.05
N ARG A 173 -5.89 -2.64 -2.51
CA ARG A 173 -7.09 -2.70 -1.66
C ARG A 173 -6.99 -3.82 -0.63
N PHE A 174 -6.56 -5.01 -1.05
CA PHE A 174 -6.32 -6.15 -0.17
C PHE A 174 -5.30 -5.82 0.94
N LEU A 175 -4.22 -5.12 0.62
CA LEU A 175 -3.19 -4.72 1.60
C LEU A 175 -3.60 -3.54 2.48
N SER A 176 -4.62 -2.77 2.09
CA SER A 176 -5.00 -1.52 2.76
C SER A 176 -5.26 -1.65 4.28
N PRO A 177 -5.75 -2.78 4.83
CA PRO A 177 -5.89 -2.93 6.28
C PRO A 177 -4.57 -2.81 7.06
N LEU A 178 -3.44 -3.26 6.48
CA LEU A 178 -2.10 -3.19 7.10
C LEU A 178 -1.61 -1.75 7.33
N THR A 179 -2.27 -0.79 6.69
CA THR A 179 -1.88 0.62 6.73
C THR A 179 -2.49 1.35 7.93
N SER A 180 -3.45 0.72 8.60
CA SER A 180 -4.14 1.21 9.80
C SER A 180 -3.60 0.54 11.07
N ARG A 181 -3.87 1.11 12.24
CA ARG A 181 -3.32 0.60 13.51
C ARG A 181 -3.84 -0.79 13.90
N SER A 182 -4.97 -1.22 13.37
CA SER A 182 -5.62 -2.48 13.74
C SER A 182 -4.95 -3.74 13.19
N CYS A 183 -3.97 -3.63 12.29
CA CYS A 183 -3.30 -4.79 11.67
C CYS A 183 -1.76 -4.78 11.78
N ARG A 184 -1.17 -4.05 12.73
CA ARG A 184 0.30 -3.94 12.80
C ARG A 184 0.95 -5.16 13.43
N LEU A 185 1.80 -5.85 12.66
CA LEU A 185 3.02 -6.44 13.19
C LEU A 185 4.11 -5.36 13.30
N HIS A 186 5.05 -5.55 14.23
CA HIS A 186 6.14 -4.63 14.52
C HIS A 186 7.12 -4.60 13.33
N GLU A 187 6.93 -3.69 12.38
CA GLU A 187 7.91 -3.46 11.32
C GLU A 187 9.10 -2.69 11.92
N GLY A 188 10.18 -3.42 12.25
CA GLY A 188 11.45 -2.88 12.73
C GLY A 188 12.03 -1.80 11.81
N GLY A 189 12.55 -0.74 12.43
CA GLY A 189 13.10 0.47 11.79
C GLY A 189 14.21 0.21 10.78
#